data_AF-R0MP77-F1
#
_entry.id   AF-R0MP77-F1
#
_cell.length_a   1.000
_cell.length_b   1.000
_cell.length_c   1.000
_cell.angle_alpha   90.00
_cell.angle_beta   90.00
_cell.angle_gamma   90.00
#
_symmetry.space_group_name_H-M   'P 1'
#
loop_
_entity.id
_entity.type
_entity.pdbx_description
1 polymer ?
#
loop_
_entity_poly.entity_id
_entity_poly.type
_entity_poly.pdbx_seq_one_letter_code
_entity_poly.pdbx_strand_id
1 'polypeptide(L)' 'KAKAKEDAKAKADAAKQAIDSATTNAAVEQAKNDGATSISSVTPTPTAKPAAKQAIDDALKAKNDVIDANNDLTAE' A
#
# COMPACT_ATOMS: atom_id res chain seq x y z
N LYS A 1 5.60 3.31 3.34
CA LYS A 1 5.46 3.51 4.81
C LYS A 1 4.20 4.27 5.20
N ALA A 2 3.78 5.31 4.47
CA ALA A 2 2.56 6.09 4.79
C ALA A 2 1.27 5.24 4.76
N LYS A 3 1.02 4.50 3.67
CA LYS A 3 -0.22 3.72 3.50
C LYS A 3 -0.44 2.64 4.56
N ALA A 4 0.60 1.89 4.93
CA ALA A 4 0.48 0.88 5.99
C ALA A 4 0.22 1.49 7.38
N LYS A 5 0.77 2.67 7.67
CA LYS A 5 0.43 3.39 8.91
C LYS A 5 -1.02 3.88 8.90
N GLU A 6 -1.49 4.35 7.76
CA GLU A 6 -2.86 4.82 7.58
C GLU A 6 -3.87 3.66 7.69
N ASP A 7 -3.59 2.51 7.07
CA ASP A 7 -4.40 1.29 7.18
C ASP A 7 -4.44 0.76 8.61
N ALA A 8 -3.31 0.77 9.33
CA ALA A 8 -3.26 0.39 10.74
C ALA A 8 -4.10 1.34 11.62
N LYS A 9 -4.04 2.64 11.32
CA LYS A 9 -4.84 3.65 12.01
C LYS A 9 -6.34 3.46 11.74
N ALA A 10 -6.74 3.27 10.50
CA ALA A 10 -8.13 3.03 10.13
C ALA A 10 -8.71 1.78 10.81
N LYS A 11 -7.95 0.68 10.84
CA LYS A 11 -8.37 -0.55 11.53
C LYS A 11 -8.45 -0.37 13.04
N ALA A 12 -7.54 0.39 13.65
CA ALA A 12 -7.61 0.72 15.07
C ALA A 12 -8.82 1.60 15.40
N ASP A 13 -9.14 2.57 14.56
CA ASP A 13 -10.28 3.46 14.76
C ASP A 13 -11.61 2.69 14.57
N ALA A 14 -11.70 1.77 13.60
CA ALA A 14 -12.84 0.87 13.42
C ALA A 14 -13.05 -0.10 14.62
N ALA A 15 -11.96 -0.67 15.15
CA ALA A 15 -12.03 -1.54 16.32
C ALA A 15 -12.55 -0.81 17.57
N LYS A 16 -12.14 0.45 17.78
CA LYS A 16 -12.65 1.28 18.88
C LYS A 16 -14.14 1.56 18.72
N GLN A 17 -14.59 1.92 17.52
CA GLN A 17 -16.02 2.14 17.25
C GLN A 17 -16.86 0.88 17.51
N ALA A 18 -16.34 -0.30 17.15
CA ALA A 18 -17.00 -1.57 17.43
C ALA A 18 -17.10 -1.86 18.93
N ILE A 19 -16.06 -1.55 19.70
CA ILE A 19 -16.06 -1.64 21.17
C ILE A 19 -17.06 -0.64 21.77
N ASP A 20 -17.08 0.60 21.32
CA ASP A 20 -17.98 1.64 21.82
C ASP A 20 -19.46 1.31 21.53
N SER A 21 -19.73 0.61 20.42
CA SER A 21 -21.07 0.16 20.03
C SER A 21 -21.50 -1.15 20.70
N ALA A 22 -20.58 -1.86 21.36
CA ALA A 22 -20.86 -3.14 21.97
C ALA A 22 -21.67 -2.99 23.26
N THR A 23 -22.83 -3.64 23.31
CA THR A 23 -23.74 -3.60 24.47
C THR A 23 -23.53 -4.75 25.45
N THR A 24 -22.60 -5.67 25.16
CA THR A 24 -22.30 -6.85 25.99
C THR A 24 -20.80 -7.07 26.11
N ASN A 25 -20.37 -7.69 27.20
CA ASN A 25 -18.97 -8.02 27.43
C ASN A 25 -18.41 -8.94 26.34
N ALA A 26 -19.21 -9.91 25.88
CA ALA A 26 -18.82 -10.81 24.79
C ALA A 26 -18.55 -10.04 23.49
N ALA A 27 -19.39 -9.06 23.14
CA ALA A 27 -19.19 -8.22 21.97
C ALA A 27 -17.95 -7.32 22.09
N VAL A 28 -17.67 -6.77 23.27
CA VAL A 28 -16.43 -6.01 23.53
C VAL A 28 -15.20 -6.90 23.34
N GLU A 29 -15.24 -8.13 23.87
CA GLU A 29 -14.11 -9.06 23.80
C GLU A 29 -13.85 -9.55 22.37
N GLN A 30 -14.92 -9.80 21.60
CA GLN A 30 -14.83 -10.09 20.18
C GLN A 30 -14.26 -8.91 19.39
N ALA A 31 -14.79 -7.69 19.58
CA ALA A 31 -14.32 -6.49 18.88
C ALA A 31 -12.83 -6.18 19.17
N LYS A 32 -12.38 -6.42 20.41
CA LYS A 32 -10.97 -6.34 20.80
C LYS A 32 -10.12 -7.35 20.02
N ASN A 33 -10.54 -8.61 19.96
CA ASN A 33 -9.78 -9.68 19.28
C ASN A 33 -9.73 -9.46 17.76
N ASP A 34 -10.85 -9.07 17.16
CA ASP A 34 -10.97 -8.76 15.74
C ASP A 34 -10.11 -7.54 15.38
N GLY A 35 -10.14 -6.51 16.23
CA GLY A 35 -9.30 -5.32 16.10
C GLY A 35 -7.80 -5.63 16.17
N ALA A 36 -7.37 -6.41 17.16
CA ALA A 36 -5.98 -6.82 17.33
C ALA A 36 -5.48 -7.64 16.13
N THR A 37 -6.27 -8.59 15.65
CA THR A 37 -5.96 -9.41 14.47
C THR A 37 -5.88 -8.55 13.22
N SER A 38 -6.83 -7.64 13.04
CA SER A 38 -6.87 -6.73 11.88
C SER A 38 -5.63 -5.83 11.82
N ILE A 39 -5.22 -5.24 12.94
CA ILE A 39 -4.02 -4.39 13.02
C ILE A 39 -2.75 -5.22 12.79
N SER A 40 -2.65 -6.41 13.39
CA SER A 40 -1.52 -7.33 13.21
C SER A 40 -1.35 -7.78 11.75
N SER A 41 -2.46 -7.93 11.02
CA SER A 41 -2.48 -8.25 9.59
C SER A 41 -1.96 -7.10 8.70
N VAL A 42 -1.80 -5.88 9.24
CA VAL A 42 -1.21 -4.77 8.50
C VAL A 42 0.29 -4.98 8.36
N THR A 43 0.65 -5.68 7.30
CA THR A 43 2.03 -5.80 6.87
C THR A 43 2.40 -4.56 6.06
N PRO A 44 3.56 -3.92 6.33
CA PRO A 44 4.03 -2.83 5.51
C PRO A 44 4.42 -3.36 4.13
N THR A 45 3.51 -3.26 3.16
CA THR A 45 3.86 -3.47 1.75
C THR A 45 4.84 -2.37 1.35
N PRO A 46 6.09 -2.71 0.98
CA PRO A 46 7.07 -1.73 0.57
C PRO A 46 6.72 -1.25 -0.82
N THR A 47 5.79 -0.30 -0.96
CA THR A 47 5.35 0.25 -2.26
C THR A 47 6.37 1.18 -2.90
N ALA A 48 7.27 1.77 -2.10
CA ALA A 48 8.28 2.70 -2.60
C ALA A 48 9.34 2.03 -3.49
N LYS A 49 9.75 0.80 -3.19
CA LYS A 49 10.75 0.07 -4.00
C LYS A 49 10.20 -0.36 -5.37
N PRO A 50 9.00 -0.97 -5.47
CA PRO A 50 8.35 -1.26 -6.75
C PRO A 50 8.06 0.02 -7.56
N ALA A 51 7.55 1.08 -6.94
CA ALA A 51 7.28 2.34 -7.64
C ALA A 51 8.55 2.98 -8.19
N ALA A 52 9.66 2.96 -7.43
CA ALA A 52 10.94 3.45 -7.92
C ALA A 52 11.51 2.60 -9.06
N LYS A 53 11.37 1.27 -9.00
CA LYS A 53 11.73 0.37 -10.11
C LYS A 53 10.91 0.64 -11.36
N GLN A 54 9.59 0.76 -11.20
CA GLN A 54 8.68 1.08 -12.29
C GLN A 54 9.02 2.44 -12.92
N ALA A 55 9.31 3.47 -12.12
CA ALA A 55 9.72 4.76 -12.64
C ALA A 55 11.06 4.72 -13.41
N ILE A 56 12.00 3.87 -12.98
CA ILE A 56 13.26 3.63 -13.69
C ILE A 56 13.00 2.89 -15.01
N ASP A 57 12.15 1.86 -14.99
CA ASP A 57 11.78 1.08 -16.18
C ASP A 57 11.05 1.95 -17.21
N ASP A 58 10.12 2.81 -16.76
CA ASP A 58 9.40 3.76 -17.60
C ASP A 58 10.36 4.81 -18.21
N ALA A 59 11.31 5.32 -17.42
CA ALA A 59 12.33 6.26 -17.91
C ALA A 59 13.28 5.61 -18.92
N LEU A 60 13.66 4.36 -18.69
CA LEU A 60 14.52 3.58 -19.61
C LEU A 60 13.78 3.28 -20.92
N LYS A 61 12.51 2.88 -20.84
CA LYS A 61 11.67 2.66 -22.01
C LYS A 61 11.50 3.94 -22.82
N ALA A 62 11.19 5.06 -22.19
CA ALA A 62 11.07 6.35 -22.89
C ALA A 62 12.37 6.77 -23.58
N LYS A 63 13.53 6.51 -22.97
CA LYS A 63 14.84 6.75 -23.59
C LYS A 63 15.08 5.83 -24.79
N ASN A 64 14.75 4.55 -24.69
CA ASN A 64 14.88 3.59 -25.79
C ASN A 64 13.94 3.95 -26.94
N ASP A 65 12.68 4.28 -26.67
CA ASP A 65 11.71 4.69 -27.69
C ASP A 65 12.20 5.94 -28.45
N VAL A 66 12.86 6.88 -27.76
CA VAL A 66 13.49 8.05 -28.40
C VAL A 66 14.71 7.68 -29.25
N ILE A 67 15.51 6.70 -28.83
CA ILE A 67 16.66 6.20 -29.60
C ILE A 67 16.18 5.44 -30.84
N ASP A 68 15.18 4.58 -30.69
CA ASP A 68 14.59 3.79 -31.78
C ASP A 68 13.83 4.69 -32.78
N ALA A 69 13.18 5.75 -32.30
CA ALA A 69 12.55 6.76 -33.15
C ALA A 69 13.56 7.71 -33.82
N ASN A 70 14.84 7.66 -33.42
CA ASN A 70 15.90 8.42 -34.05
C ASN A 70 16.31 7.71 -35.35
N ASN A 71 15.55 7.98 -36.41
CA ASN A 71 15.81 7.51 -37.78
C ASN A 71 17.20 7.92 -38.33
N ASP A 72 17.95 8.78 -37.63
CA ASP A 72 19.35 9.13 -37.95
C ASP A 72 20.36 8.00 -37.68
N LEU A 73 19.95 6.87 -37.07
CA LEU A 73 20.83 5.70 -36.86
C LEU A 73 20.93 4.75 -38.06
N THR A 74 20.16 4.99 -39.13
CA THR A 74 20.35 4.30 -40.42
C THR A 74 20.23 5.29 -41.59
N ALA A 75 21.29 6.04 -41.84
CA ALA A 75 21.52 6.66 -43.14
C ALA A 75 23.03 6.79 -43.42
N GLU A 76 23.69 5.65 -43.66
CA GLU A 76 24.75 5.52 -44.68
C GLU A 76 24.60 4.17 -45.38
#